data_AF-A0A3P1T0V0-F1
#
_entry.id   AF-A0A3P1T0V0-F1
#
_cell.length_a   1.000
_cell.length_b   1.000
_cell.length_c   1.000
_cell.angle_alpha   90.00
_cell.angle_beta   90.00
_cell.angle_gamma   90.00
#
_symmetry.space_group_name_H-M   'P 1'
#
loop_
_entity.id
_entity.type
_entity.pdbx_description
1 polymer ?
#
loop_
_entity_poly.entity_id
_entity_poly.type
_entity_poly.pdbx_seq_one_letter_code
_entity_poly.pdbx_strand_id
1 'polypeptide(L)'
;MKPNSKRLKRAGFWLRKLQLELDQQGTPFVELEWREGVDLWPRHVAWSRIGRILAQYNGRDWTLSLALPDARHFATYADWTECMYGTFWGGHDTSETGSAIWLEKLLRADETPDIDVEALDRIVEKRLTKPGPTKRQVILLWAAIIIGFPTFAWSAFVVKSPIAAGAVGTLAAGILTWVASSWRIRRRRKKLGYTQKKEGGEPCDSP
;
A
#
# COMPACT_ATOMS: atom_id res chain seq x y z
N MET A 1 -14.63 20.39 18.05
CA MET A 1 -13.30 19.74 18.12
C MET A 1 -12.55 20.08 16.83
N LYS A 2 -11.42 20.80 16.89
CA LYS A 2 -10.59 21.02 15.69
C LYS A 2 -9.93 19.67 15.33
N PRO A 3 -10.13 19.13 14.11
CA PRO A 3 -9.42 17.93 13.70
C PRO A 3 -7.92 18.22 13.75
N ASN A 4 -7.20 17.39 14.51
CA ASN A 4 -5.77 17.53 14.72
C ASN A 4 -5.07 17.12 13.41
N SER A 5 -4.92 18.05 12.47
CA SER A 5 -4.29 17.81 11.16
C SER A 5 -2.87 17.29 11.39
N LYS A 6 -2.62 16.01 11.10
CA LYS A 6 -1.30 15.40 11.31
C LYS A 6 -0.56 15.27 9.99
N ARG A 7 0.71 15.70 10.00
CA ARG A 7 1.63 15.48 8.89
C ARG A 7 1.96 14.00 8.75
N LEU A 8 1.78 13.46 7.54
CA LEU A 8 2.17 12.10 7.20
C LEU A 8 3.70 11.96 7.26
N LYS A 9 4.20 11.32 8.31
CA LYS A 9 5.64 11.11 8.49
C LYS A 9 6.19 10.29 7.32
N ARG A 10 7.35 10.69 6.78
CA ARG A 10 8.03 10.03 5.65
C ARG A 10 7.28 10.09 4.31
N ALA A 11 6.24 10.92 4.18
CA ALA A 11 5.67 11.24 2.88
C ALA A 11 6.74 11.84 1.95
N GLY A 12 6.77 11.40 0.71
CA GLY A 12 7.53 11.98 -0.39
C GLY A 12 6.92 13.30 -0.87
N PHE A 13 7.55 13.87 -1.90
CA PHE A 13 7.20 15.21 -2.41
C PHE A 13 5.75 15.31 -2.85
N TRP A 14 5.28 14.40 -3.70
CA TRP A 14 3.92 14.41 -4.26
C TRP A 14 2.84 14.26 -3.19
N LEU A 15 3.03 13.33 -2.24
CA LEU A 15 2.08 13.15 -1.15
C LEU A 15 2.04 14.37 -0.22
N ARG A 16 3.18 15.03 0.05
CA ARG A 16 3.19 16.27 0.84
C ARG A 16 2.47 17.41 0.14
N LYS A 17 2.67 17.54 -1.18
CA LYS A 17 1.97 18.53 -2.00
C LYS A 17 0.47 18.32 -1.93
N LEU A 18 0.01 17.08 -2.16
CA LEU A 18 -1.41 16.72 -2.07
C LEU A 18 -1.97 16.97 -0.67
N GLN A 19 -1.23 16.63 0.39
CA GLN A 19 -1.65 16.93 1.77
C GLN A 19 -1.84 18.43 1.98
N LEU A 20 -0.92 19.27 1.48
CA LEU A 20 -1.04 20.73 1.59
C LEU A 20 -2.28 21.25 0.85
N GLU A 21 -2.56 20.75 -0.34
CA GLU A 21 -3.76 21.13 -1.12
C GLU A 21 -5.05 20.74 -0.38
N LEU A 22 -5.11 19.52 0.18
CA LEU A 22 -6.25 19.06 0.97
C LEU A 22 -6.44 19.86 2.26
N ASP A 23 -5.35 20.20 2.95
CA ASP A 23 -5.38 21.04 4.15
C ASP A 23 -5.93 22.45 3.83
N GLN A 24 -5.51 23.03 2.69
CA GLN A 24 -5.99 24.35 2.21
C GLN A 24 -7.48 24.32 1.83
N GLN A 25 -7.98 23.20 1.31
CA GLN A 25 -9.39 22.99 0.98
C GLN A 25 -10.27 22.69 2.21
N GLY A 26 -9.69 22.67 3.42
CA GLY A 26 -10.42 22.37 4.65
C GLY A 26 -10.70 20.88 4.85
N THR A 27 -9.98 20.02 4.14
CA THR A 27 -10.14 18.55 4.15
C THR A 27 -8.89 17.83 4.69
N PRO A 28 -8.40 18.18 5.89
CA PRO A 28 -7.12 17.68 6.37
C PRO A 28 -7.14 16.18 6.66
N PHE A 29 -5.98 15.54 6.58
CA PHE A 29 -5.82 14.18 7.05
C PHE A 29 -5.94 14.10 8.58
N VAL A 30 -6.87 13.27 9.03
CA VAL A 30 -7.10 12.95 10.44
C VAL A 30 -6.61 11.53 10.69
N GLU A 31 -5.79 11.35 11.73
CA GLU A 31 -5.35 10.02 12.15
C GLU A 31 -6.55 9.23 12.69
N LEU A 32 -6.76 8.03 12.14
CA LEU A 32 -7.76 7.10 12.65
C LEU A 32 -7.27 6.47 13.96
N GLU A 33 -8.22 6.15 14.82
CA GLU A 33 -7.92 5.42 16.05
C GLU A 33 -7.21 4.10 15.74
N TRP A 34 -6.13 3.85 16.48
CA TRP A 34 -5.33 2.65 16.34
C TRP A 34 -6.10 1.46 16.89
N ARG A 35 -6.46 0.51 16.02
CA ARG A 35 -7.09 -0.74 16.47
C ARG A 35 -6.01 -1.71 16.90
N GLU A 36 -5.85 -1.87 18.21
CA GLU A 36 -4.88 -2.78 18.79
C GLU A 36 -5.09 -4.22 18.28
N GLY A 37 -4.00 -4.92 17.99
CA GLY A 37 -4.02 -6.27 17.39
C GLY A 37 -4.40 -6.35 15.91
N VAL A 38 -5.04 -5.32 15.33
CA VAL A 38 -5.49 -5.30 13.93
C VAL A 38 -4.59 -4.45 13.05
N ASP A 39 -4.32 -3.22 13.47
CA ASP A 39 -3.55 -2.27 12.67
C ASP A 39 -2.04 -2.49 12.89
N LEU A 40 -1.31 -2.64 11.79
CA LEU A 40 0.16 -2.75 11.83
C LEU A 40 0.85 -1.40 11.78
N TRP A 41 0.16 -0.40 11.23
CA TRP A 41 0.69 0.90 10.82
C TRP A 41 -0.38 1.97 10.92
N PRO A 42 0.02 3.25 11.07
CA PRO A 42 -0.94 4.34 11.24
C PRO A 42 -1.74 4.54 9.95
N ARG A 43 -3.00 4.91 10.13
CA ARG A 43 -3.96 5.15 9.05
C ARG A 43 -4.52 6.54 9.23
N HIS A 44 -4.67 7.26 8.14
CA HIS A 44 -5.24 8.60 8.14
C HIS A 44 -6.35 8.68 7.12
N VAL A 45 -7.41 9.43 7.43
CA VAL A 45 -8.53 9.66 6.52
C VAL A 45 -8.71 11.15 6.30
N ALA A 46 -8.98 11.52 5.05
CA ALA A 46 -9.46 12.84 4.65
C ALA A 46 -10.82 12.68 3.97
N TRP A 47 -11.70 13.66 4.15
CA TRP A 47 -13.02 13.68 3.52
C TRP A 47 -13.02 14.72 2.41
N SER A 48 -13.22 14.28 1.18
CA SER A 48 -13.26 15.14 0.00
C SER A 48 -14.67 15.17 -0.60
N ARG A 49 -14.90 16.06 -1.56
CA ARG A 49 -16.18 16.13 -2.29
C ARG A 49 -16.54 14.85 -3.05
N ILE A 50 -15.54 14.09 -3.48
CA ILE A 50 -15.70 12.82 -4.23
C ILE A 50 -15.67 11.59 -3.32
N GLY A 51 -15.69 11.77 -1.99
CA GLY A 51 -15.69 10.66 -1.03
C GLY A 51 -14.51 10.68 -0.06
N ARG A 52 -14.20 9.53 0.51
CA ARG A 52 -13.23 9.37 1.62
C ARG A 52 -11.89 8.89 1.09
N ILE A 53 -10.83 9.59 1.46
CA ILE A 53 -9.46 9.26 1.11
C ILE A 53 -8.80 8.59 2.30
N LEU A 54 -8.27 7.39 2.13
CA LEU A 54 -7.47 6.68 3.12
C LEU A 54 -6.00 6.73 2.73
N ALA A 55 -5.15 7.23 3.62
CA ALA A 55 -3.71 7.08 3.56
C ALA A 55 -3.27 6.01 4.55
N GLN A 56 -2.71 4.91 4.04
CA GLN A 56 -2.20 3.81 4.85
C GLN A 56 -0.71 3.60 4.60
N TYR A 57 0.08 3.56 5.67
CA TYR A 57 1.49 3.19 5.57
C TYR A 57 1.60 1.67 5.55
N ASN A 58 2.28 1.10 4.55
CA ASN A 58 2.43 -0.36 4.44
C ASN A 58 3.73 -0.88 5.11
N GLY A 59 4.51 0.02 5.70
CA GLY A 59 5.81 -0.28 6.30
C GLY A 59 7.00 0.10 5.42
N ARG A 60 6.78 0.38 4.13
CA ARG A 60 7.76 0.92 3.19
C ARG A 60 7.36 2.33 2.79
N ASP A 61 6.20 2.44 2.16
CA ASP A 61 5.68 3.65 1.54
C ASP A 61 4.23 3.90 1.97
N TRP A 62 3.72 5.11 1.74
CA TRP A 62 2.29 5.39 1.87
C TRP A 62 1.54 4.93 0.62
N THR A 63 0.36 4.36 0.83
CA THR A 63 -0.57 4.04 -0.26
C THR A 63 -1.86 4.80 -0.01
N LEU A 64 -2.29 5.55 -1.03
CA LEU A 64 -3.59 6.22 -1.01
C LEU A 64 -4.67 5.36 -1.64
N SER A 65 -5.86 5.41 -1.06
CA SER A 65 -7.07 4.75 -1.55
C SER A 65 -8.26 5.70 -1.43
N LEU A 66 -9.22 5.58 -2.34
CA LEU A 66 -10.44 6.37 -2.38
C LEU A 66 -11.65 5.45 -2.24
N ALA A 67 -12.57 5.81 -1.37
CA ALA A 67 -13.91 5.25 -1.31
C ALA A 67 -14.88 6.34 -1.80
N LEU A 68 -15.57 6.08 -2.91
CA LEU A 68 -16.63 6.94 -3.44
C LEU A 68 -17.79 7.05 -2.43
N PRO A 69 -18.71 8.02 -2.61
CA PRO A 69 -20.00 7.96 -1.95
C PRO A 69 -20.64 6.58 -2.21
N ASP A 70 -21.24 6.00 -1.18
CA ASP A 70 -21.86 4.67 -1.20
C ASP A 70 -20.92 3.45 -1.31
N ALA A 71 -19.62 3.65 -1.57
CA ALA A 71 -18.65 2.56 -1.58
C ALA A 71 -18.42 1.97 -0.17
N ARG A 72 -18.47 0.63 -0.07
CA ARG A 72 -18.20 -0.11 1.16
C ARG A 72 -16.71 -0.20 1.45
N HIS A 73 -15.88 -0.23 0.41
CA HIS A 73 -14.44 -0.42 0.55
C HIS A 73 -13.61 0.74 0.01
N PHE A 74 -12.37 0.84 0.49
CA PHE A 74 -11.37 1.76 -0.06
C PHE A 74 -10.66 1.10 -1.23
N ALA A 75 -10.80 1.71 -2.40
CA ALA A 75 -10.19 1.27 -3.64
C ALA A 75 -8.89 2.03 -3.90
N THR A 76 -7.85 1.29 -4.22
CA THR A 76 -6.54 1.79 -4.64
C THR A 76 -6.58 2.15 -6.13
N TYR A 77 -5.57 2.89 -6.59
CA TYR A 77 -5.37 3.15 -8.01
C TYR A 77 -5.45 1.88 -8.87
N ALA A 78 -4.89 0.77 -8.37
CA ALA A 78 -4.88 -0.52 -9.06
C ALA A 78 -6.28 -1.11 -9.29
N ASP A 79 -7.18 -0.99 -8.31
CA ASP A 79 -8.54 -1.53 -8.44
C ASP A 79 -9.36 -0.67 -9.38
N TRP A 80 -9.13 0.65 -9.35
CA TRP A 80 -9.75 1.60 -10.28
C TRP A 80 -9.36 1.31 -11.73
N THR A 81 -8.07 1.07 -11.99
CA THR A 81 -7.62 0.71 -13.33
C THR A 81 -8.15 -0.64 -13.76
N GLU A 82 -8.23 -1.63 -12.86
CA GLU A 82 -8.86 -2.91 -13.16
C GLU A 82 -10.37 -2.76 -13.46
N CYS A 83 -11.07 -1.88 -12.75
CA CYS A 83 -12.48 -1.61 -12.99
C CYS A 83 -12.74 -0.95 -14.35
N MET A 84 -11.89 0.01 -14.76
CA MET A 84 -12.06 0.73 -16.03
C MET A 84 -11.53 -0.02 -17.25
N TYR A 85 -10.43 -0.75 -17.11
CA TYR A 85 -9.68 -1.31 -18.24
C TYR A 85 -9.59 -2.84 -18.21
N GLY A 86 -10.16 -3.49 -17.19
CA GLY A 86 -10.04 -4.93 -16.98
C GLY A 86 -8.71 -5.35 -16.34
N THR A 87 -8.58 -6.66 -16.09
CA THR A 87 -7.44 -7.22 -15.35
C THR A 87 -6.13 -7.12 -16.15
N PHE A 88 -5.12 -6.45 -15.58
CA PHE A 88 -3.79 -6.34 -16.17
C PHE A 88 -2.84 -7.42 -15.64
N TRP A 89 -2.16 -8.15 -16.53
CA TRP A 89 -1.27 -9.27 -16.20
C TRP A 89 0.07 -8.86 -15.56
N GLY A 90 0.41 -7.58 -15.58
CA GLY A 90 1.66 -7.05 -15.01
C GLY A 90 1.58 -6.61 -13.54
N GLY A 91 0.38 -6.59 -12.96
CA GLY A 91 0.13 -5.93 -11.68
C GLY A 91 0.27 -4.41 -11.77
N HIS A 92 -0.45 -3.69 -10.91
CA HIS A 92 -0.29 -2.25 -10.78
C HIS A 92 0.58 -1.96 -9.56
N ASP A 93 1.69 -1.24 -9.77
CA ASP A 93 2.54 -0.81 -8.66
C ASP A 93 1.81 0.30 -7.88
N THR A 94 1.39 -0.03 -6.65
CA THR A 94 0.73 0.90 -5.72
C THR A 94 1.77 1.81 -5.06
N SER A 95 2.59 2.47 -5.88
CA SER A 95 3.61 3.39 -5.41
C SER A 95 2.95 4.62 -4.78
N GLU A 96 3.61 5.20 -3.78
CA GLU A 96 3.13 6.43 -3.13
C GLU A 96 2.90 7.54 -4.16
N THR A 97 3.89 7.76 -5.02
CA THR A 97 3.84 8.79 -6.06
C THR A 97 2.70 8.53 -7.05
N GLY A 98 2.53 7.30 -7.54
CA GLY A 98 1.44 6.95 -8.45
C GLY A 98 0.07 7.20 -7.84
N SER A 99 -0.13 6.77 -6.58
CA SER A 99 -1.39 6.97 -5.88
C SER A 99 -1.67 8.46 -5.57
N ALA A 100 -0.65 9.25 -5.26
CA ALA A 100 -0.79 10.69 -5.02
C ALA A 100 -1.16 11.45 -6.30
N ILE A 101 -0.46 11.19 -7.41
CA ILE A 101 -0.74 11.86 -8.70
C ILE A 101 -2.12 11.48 -9.23
N TRP A 102 -2.49 10.21 -9.12
CA TRP A 102 -3.82 9.75 -9.50
C TRP A 102 -4.92 10.48 -8.72
N LEU A 103 -4.76 10.59 -7.40
CA LEU A 103 -5.75 11.24 -6.55
C LEU A 103 -5.79 12.76 -6.76
N GLU A 104 -4.65 13.41 -6.96
CA GLU A 104 -4.57 14.84 -7.34
C GLU A 104 -5.37 15.11 -8.62
N LYS A 105 -5.23 14.26 -9.64
CA LYS A 105 -5.99 14.37 -10.90
C LYS A 105 -7.49 14.18 -10.68
N LEU A 106 -7.88 13.17 -9.92
CA LEU A 106 -9.29 12.92 -9.60
C LEU A 106 -9.94 14.08 -8.85
N LEU A 107 -9.25 14.65 -7.86
CA LEU A 107 -9.79 15.75 -7.06
C LEU A 107 -9.96 17.04 -7.86
N ARG A 108 -9.13 17.24 -8.90
CA ARG A 108 -9.20 18.39 -9.80
C ARG A 108 -10.22 18.22 -10.93
N ALA A 109 -10.65 17.01 -11.24
CA ALA A 109 -11.68 16.79 -12.25
C ALA A 109 -13.02 17.31 -11.73
N ASP A 110 -13.65 18.27 -12.40
CA ASP A 110 -14.87 18.93 -11.90
C ASP A 110 -16.03 17.95 -11.67
N GLU A 111 -16.06 16.83 -12.40
CA GLU A 111 -17.08 15.78 -12.29
C GLU A 111 -16.61 14.59 -11.46
N THR A 112 -17.55 13.99 -10.71
CA THR A 112 -17.34 12.68 -10.08
C THR A 112 -17.14 11.63 -11.17
N PRO A 113 -16.14 10.75 -11.07
CA PRO A 113 -15.89 9.73 -12.09
C PRO A 113 -17.12 8.84 -12.26
N ASP A 114 -17.55 8.63 -13.51
CA ASP A 114 -18.59 7.66 -13.85
C ASP A 114 -17.99 6.25 -13.74
N ILE A 115 -18.06 5.68 -12.54
CA ILE A 115 -17.58 4.34 -12.22
C ILE A 115 -18.69 3.57 -11.53
N ASP A 116 -18.86 2.31 -11.94
CA ASP A 116 -19.71 1.36 -11.24
C ASP A 116 -19.09 1.02 -9.87
N VAL A 117 -19.66 1.63 -8.82
CA VAL A 117 -19.24 1.45 -7.43
C VAL A 117 -19.36 -0.02 -6.99
N GLU A 118 -20.38 -0.74 -7.46
CA GLU A 118 -20.58 -2.15 -7.10
C GLU A 118 -19.54 -3.06 -7.79
N ALA A 119 -19.18 -2.76 -9.04
CA ALA A 119 -18.06 -3.43 -9.71
C ALA A 119 -16.74 -3.18 -8.98
N LEU A 120 -16.48 -1.94 -8.58
CA LEU A 120 -15.27 -1.57 -7.86
C LEU A 120 -15.18 -2.26 -6.49
N ASP A 121 -16.27 -2.28 -5.72
CA ASP A 121 -16.32 -2.98 -4.43
C ASP A 121 -16.09 -4.49 -4.59
N ARG A 122 -16.63 -5.13 -5.63
CA ARG A 122 -16.36 -6.55 -5.94
C ARG A 122 -14.88 -6.82 -6.23
N ILE A 123 -14.20 -5.93 -6.95
CA ILE A 123 -12.75 -6.06 -7.21
C ILE A 123 -11.97 -5.95 -5.90
N VAL A 124 -12.31 -4.97 -5.08
CA VAL A 124 -11.67 -4.77 -3.78
C VAL A 124 -11.89 -5.97 -2.86
N GLU A 125 -13.11 -6.49 -2.79
CA GLU A 125 -13.45 -7.66 -1.98
C GLU A 125 -12.67 -8.90 -2.44
N LYS A 126 -12.60 -9.14 -3.75
CA LYS A 126 -11.78 -10.23 -4.33
C LYS A 126 -10.31 -10.10 -3.96
N ARG A 127 -9.76 -8.88 -3.92
CA ARG A 127 -8.39 -8.63 -3.47
C ARG A 127 -8.23 -8.88 -1.96
N LEU A 128 -9.14 -8.41 -1.13
CA LEU A 128 -9.08 -8.56 0.32
C LEU A 128 -9.22 -10.02 0.77
N THR A 129 -10.01 -10.80 0.04
CA THR A 129 -10.23 -12.24 0.29
C THR A 129 -9.16 -13.14 -0.33
N LYS A 130 -8.31 -12.60 -1.22
CA LYS A 130 -7.27 -13.39 -1.89
C LYS A 130 -6.29 -13.94 -0.85
N PRO A 131 -6.12 -15.26 -0.76
CA PRO A 131 -5.16 -15.84 0.17
C PRO A 131 -3.75 -15.36 -0.18
N GLY A 132 -2.97 -15.05 0.86
CA GLY A 132 -1.57 -14.68 0.71
C GLY A 132 -0.76 -15.78 0.01
N PRO A 133 0.46 -15.47 -0.47
CA PRO A 133 1.29 -16.44 -1.16
C PRO A 133 1.57 -17.65 -0.27
N THR A 134 1.39 -18.84 -0.83
CA THR A 134 1.61 -20.10 -0.12
C THR A 134 3.10 -20.28 0.21
N LYS A 135 3.42 -21.08 1.24
CA LYS A 135 4.82 -21.37 1.62
C LYS A 135 5.66 -21.84 0.42
N ARG A 136 5.08 -22.69 -0.44
CA ARG A 136 5.75 -23.20 -1.65
C ARG A 136 6.08 -22.07 -2.65
N GLN A 137 5.14 -21.16 -2.89
CA GLN A 137 5.37 -20.00 -3.77
C GLN A 137 6.48 -19.10 -3.23
N VAL A 138 6.52 -18.87 -1.91
CA VAL A 138 7.59 -18.08 -1.29
C VAL A 138 8.94 -18.77 -1.43
N ILE A 139 9.01 -20.10 -1.22
CA ILE A 139 10.25 -20.88 -1.40
C ILE A 139 10.72 -20.81 -2.86
N LEU A 140 9.82 -21.00 -3.82
CA LEU A 140 10.15 -20.93 -5.25
C LEU A 140 10.65 -19.53 -5.66
N LEU A 141 10.02 -18.48 -5.14
CA LEU A 141 10.47 -17.10 -5.35
C LEU A 141 11.90 -16.90 -4.83
N TRP A 142 12.20 -17.40 -3.62
CA TRP A 142 13.55 -17.31 -3.06
C TRP A 142 14.56 -18.13 -3.86
N ALA A 143 14.20 -19.33 -4.30
CA ALA A 143 15.06 -20.14 -5.15
C ALA A 143 15.37 -19.41 -6.48
N ALA A 144 14.35 -18.81 -7.11
CA ALA A 144 14.51 -18.02 -8.33
C ALA A 144 15.44 -16.82 -8.13
N ILE A 145 15.32 -16.10 -7.00
CA ILE A 145 16.20 -14.97 -6.67
C ILE A 145 17.64 -15.47 -6.42
N ILE A 146 17.81 -16.50 -5.59
CA ILE A 146 19.14 -17.00 -5.17
C ILE A 146 19.90 -17.59 -6.35
N ILE A 147 19.23 -18.26 -7.28
CA ILE A 147 19.88 -18.88 -8.45
C ILE A 147 19.98 -17.86 -9.59
N GLY A 148 18.87 -17.21 -9.92
CA GLY A 148 18.73 -16.35 -11.10
C GLY A 148 19.49 -15.02 -11.00
N PHE A 149 19.51 -14.39 -9.82
CA PHE A 149 20.23 -13.11 -9.66
C PHE A 149 21.76 -13.28 -9.86
N PRO A 150 22.44 -14.27 -9.25
CA PRO A 150 23.86 -14.53 -9.52
C PRO A 150 24.16 -14.92 -10.96
N THR A 151 23.32 -15.73 -11.61
CA THR A 151 23.53 -16.08 -13.03
C THR A 151 23.41 -14.84 -13.92
N PHE A 152 22.40 -14.00 -13.67
CA PHE A 152 22.23 -12.74 -14.41
C PHE A 152 23.40 -11.77 -14.14
N ALA A 153 23.80 -11.58 -12.89
CA ALA A 153 24.93 -10.73 -12.51
C ALA A 153 26.26 -11.22 -13.12
N TRP A 154 26.49 -12.53 -13.13
CA TRP A 154 27.65 -13.14 -13.79
C TRP A 154 27.65 -12.86 -15.29
N SER A 155 26.52 -13.10 -15.97
CA SER A 155 26.41 -12.84 -17.41
C SER A 155 26.64 -11.36 -17.75
N ALA A 156 26.12 -10.44 -16.94
CA ALA A 156 26.35 -9.00 -17.10
C ALA A 156 27.83 -8.62 -16.96
N PHE A 157 28.54 -9.25 -16.01
CA PHE A 157 29.98 -9.04 -15.81
C PHE A 157 30.81 -9.55 -16.99
N VAL A 158 30.49 -10.75 -17.50
CA VAL A 158 31.18 -11.35 -18.67
C VAL A 158 31.02 -10.50 -19.92
N VAL A 159 29.82 -9.95 -20.15
CA VAL A 159 29.50 -9.14 -21.34
C VAL A 159 30.07 -7.71 -21.24
N LYS A 160 30.61 -7.29 -20.08
CA LYS A 160 31.18 -5.95 -19.83
C LYS A 160 30.25 -4.80 -20.24
N SER A 161 28.94 -5.02 -20.23
CA SER A 161 27.96 -4.01 -20.63
C SER A 161 27.66 -3.08 -19.46
N PRO A 162 27.89 -1.76 -19.60
CA PRO A 162 27.57 -0.80 -18.53
C PRO A 162 26.06 -0.74 -18.24
N ILE A 163 25.22 -0.99 -19.26
CA ILE A 163 23.77 -1.05 -19.12
C ILE A 163 23.37 -2.27 -18.28
N ALA A 164 24.01 -3.43 -18.51
CA ALA A 164 23.73 -4.64 -17.76
C ALA A 164 24.19 -4.51 -16.29
N ALA A 165 25.34 -3.90 -16.03
CA ALA A 165 25.81 -3.61 -14.68
C ALA A 165 24.84 -2.67 -13.92
N GLY A 166 24.31 -1.63 -14.60
CA GLY A 166 23.28 -0.76 -14.06
C GLY A 166 22.00 -1.53 -13.67
N ALA A 167 21.52 -2.40 -14.56
CA ALA A 167 20.33 -3.22 -14.30
C ALA A 167 20.51 -4.16 -13.09
N VAL A 168 21.69 -4.78 -12.93
CA VAL A 168 22.01 -5.62 -11.77
C VAL A 168 21.95 -4.80 -10.48
N GLY A 169 22.50 -3.59 -10.47
CA GLY A 169 22.43 -2.67 -9.33
C GLY A 169 20.99 -2.31 -8.93
N THR A 170 20.15 -1.98 -9.91
CA THR A 170 18.72 -1.67 -9.67
C THR A 170 17.97 -2.87 -9.13
N LEU A 171 18.19 -4.07 -9.68
CA LEU A 171 17.58 -5.30 -9.19
C LEU A 171 18.01 -5.62 -7.75
N ALA A 172 19.30 -5.48 -7.45
CA ALA A 172 19.82 -5.70 -6.09
C ALA A 172 19.17 -4.75 -5.08
N ALA A 173 19.07 -3.46 -5.41
CA ALA A 173 18.42 -2.46 -4.56
C ALA A 173 16.93 -2.79 -4.35
N GLY A 174 16.24 -3.23 -5.40
CA GLY A 174 14.85 -3.70 -5.33
C GLY A 174 14.67 -4.88 -4.37
N ILE A 175 15.50 -5.92 -4.51
CA ILE A 175 15.47 -7.11 -3.64
C ILE A 175 15.73 -6.70 -2.19
N LEU A 176 16.81 -5.97 -1.91
CA LEU A 176 17.17 -5.55 -0.54
C LEU A 176 16.06 -4.73 0.13
N THR A 177 15.42 -3.83 -0.63
CA THR A 177 14.31 -3.02 -0.13
C THR A 177 13.09 -3.90 0.22
N TRP A 178 12.79 -4.90 -0.61
CA TRP A 178 11.72 -5.85 -0.34
C TRP A 178 11.99 -6.70 0.89
N VAL A 179 13.23 -7.19 1.07
CA VAL A 179 13.64 -7.95 2.27
C VAL A 179 13.53 -7.09 3.53
N ALA A 180 14.05 -5.87 3.50
CA ALA A 180 14.02 -4.95 4.64
C ALA A 180 12.57 -4.61 5.04
N SER A 181 11.70 -4.37 4.06
CA SER A 181 10.27 -4.14 4.30
C SER A 181 9.59 -5.36 4.93
N SER A 182 9.80 -6.55 4.34
CA SER A 182 9.23 -7.80 4.83
C SER A 182 9.68 -8.12 6.27
N TRP A 183 10.96 -7.89 6.58
CA TRP A 183 11.49 -8.05 7.93
C TRP A 183 10.84 -7.09 8.93
N ARG A 184 10.64 -5.83 8.53
CA ARG A 184 9.97 -4.81 9.36
C ARG A 184 8.52 -5.20 9.67
N ILE A 185 7.78 -5.69 8.67
CA ILE A 185 6.40 -6.20 8.85
C ILE A 185 6.41 -7.39 9.81
N ARG A 186 7.30 -8.36 9.61
CA ARG A 186 7.42 -9.54 10.49
C ARG A 186 7.74 -9.14 11.93
N ARG A 187 8.65 -8.18 12.14
CA ARG A 187 9.00 -7.68 13.47
C ARG A 187 7.82 -7.01 14.17
N ARG A 188 7.02 -6.21 13.43
CA ARG A 188 5.79 -5.58 13.94
C ARG A 188 4.72 -6.60 14.29
N ARG A 189 4.45 -7.57 13.41
CA ARG A 189 3.50 -8.67 13.66
C ARG A 189 3.85 -9.47 14.91
N LYS A 190 5.14 -9.81 15.08
CA LYS A 190 5.61 -10.49 16.31
C LYS A 190 5.29 -9.66 17.55
N LYS A 191 5.57 -8.35 17.54
CA LYS A 191 5.25 -7.46 18.67
C LYS A 191 3.75 -7.46 19.01
N LEU A 192 2.88 -7.35 18.00
CA LEU A 192 1.43 -7.39 18.21
C LEU A 192 0.95 -8.74 18.81
N GLY A 193 1.47 -9.86 18.29
CA GLY A 193 1.14 -11.18 18.84
C GLY A 193 1.64 -11.39 20.28
N TYR A 194 2.76 -10.76 20.66
CA TYR A 194 3.22 -10.76 22.05
C TYR A 194 2.34 -9.90 22.96
N THR A 195 1.81 -8.77 22.48
CA THR A 195 0.87 -7.94 23.25
C THR A 195 -0.45 -8.67 23.48
N GLN A 196 -1.05 -9.26 22.44
CA GLN A 196 -2.26 -10.07 22.59
C GLN A 196 -2.09 -11.26 23.54
N LYS A 197 -0.93 -11.93 23.51
CA LYS A 197 -0.66 -13.05 24.43
C LYS A 197 -0.46 -12.61 25.89
N LYS A 198 -0.09 -11.36 26.12
CA LYS A 198 0.01 -10.79 27.48
C LYS A 198 -1.36 -10.34 28.02
N GLU A 199 -2.22 -9.83 27.15
CA GLU A 199 -3.57 -9.36 27.53
C GLU A 199 -4.60 -10.51 27.61
N GLY A 200 -4.46 -11.55 26.78
CA GLY A 200 -5.27 -12.78 26.87
C GLY A 200 -4.84 -13.75 27.98
N GLY A 201 -4.21 -13.23 29.04
CA GLY A 201 -3.72 -13.98 30.20
C GLY A 201 -4.70 -14.04 31.38
N GLU A 202 -5.88 -13.42 31.27
CA GLU A 202 -7.00 -13.65 32.20
C GLU A 202 -8.10 -14.43 31.48
N PRO A 203 -8.54 -15.59 32.03
CA PRO A 203 -9.68 -16.31 31.49
C PRO A 203 -10.94 -15.49 31.78
N CYS A 204 -11.57 -14.93 30.75
CA CYS A 204 -12.96 -14.52 30.87
C CYS A 204 -13.81 -15.79 30.84
N ASP A 205 -14.23 -16.22 32.03
CA ASP A 205 -15.34 -17.15 32.21
C ASP A 205 -16.54 -16.63 31.41
N SER A 206 -17.07 -17.51 30.55
CA SER A 206 -18.34 -17.30 29.86
C SER A 206 -19.49 -17.66 30.81
N PRO A 207 -20.56 -16.86 30.91
CA PRO A 207 -21.87 -17.42 31.21
C PRO A 207 -22.41 -18.19 29.99
#